data_AF-A0A924P274-F1
#
_entry.id   AF-A0A924P274-F1
#
_cell.length_a   1.000
_cell.length_b   1.000
_cell.length_c   1.000
_cell.angle_alpha   90.00
_cell.angle_beta   90.00
_cell.angle_gamma   90.00
#
_symmetry.space_group_name_H-M   'P 1'
#
loop_
_entity.id
_entity.type
_entity.pdbx_description
1 polymer ?
#
loop_
_entity_poly.entity_id
_entity_poly.type
_entity_poly.pdbx_seq_one_letter_code
_entity_poly.pdbx_strand_id
1 'polypeptide(L)'
;MKLKNLQVMLMVPAITLANIASAQLVIDNAQFFIQPGASVTVQGDVTSNTDILGTGKIILKGTVNQNINMAGFAIPNLEVDNTANVTLTGNAKIGTSLLFTNGKIIAGANNLTLSDIATTSGQGTGKFVETNGTGQLIKLLTANITLSELPLGAGITYRPAFVTASGTYASANVGVKVLNIADPNRPPMIADYVLTHWPVTKTGVTGTVTITGQYADADISGTEANLKGYYFNGTDWSSASEAHDISLNRVSAPISATSGDIFAMDKFVLTKAKAFLQGAYNSSTGVMSDALRTPTNLIPLSDPYRTAPYNTTFTHVANAITETASASVFADQSLTDNNIVDWVFLELRNNGANPGSNILQTRSALVKRDGNIVDVDGVSAVTFNNTADGNYTIAIRHRNHLGISADPVANLLALGEQKSVASLLDLTTAADAQIFGTAAAYTVAGGKNLLWAGNANFNTQSKYTGPGNDKDYLLSTVLSGVATNTVSDYSQGDLNFNRVARYTGPGNDKDYLLATILNGVATNTATQALPQ
;
A
#
# COMPACT_ATOMS: atom_id res chain seq x y z
N MET A 1 -69.63 -58.76 8.96
CA MET A 1 -68.16 -58.71 8.82
C MET A 1 -67.73 -57.29 9.15
N LYS A 2 -66.95 -57.09 10.22
CA LYS A 2 -66.53 -55.76 10.71
C LYS A 2 -65.52 -55.14 9.74
N LEU A 3 -65.69 -53.87 9.38
CA LEU A 3 -64.59 -52.97 8.99
C LEU A 3 -64.85 -51.60 9.59
N LYS A 4 -63.83 -51.10 10.30
CA LYS A 4 -63.83 -49.97 11.22
C LYS A 4 -63.82 -48.64 10.46
N ASN A 5 -64.57 -47.67 10.96
CA ASN A 5 -64.46 -46.26 10.62
C ASN A 5 -63.06 -45.74 10.97
N LEU A 6 -62.35 -45.20 9.99
CA LEU A 6 -61.15 -44.38 10.19
C LEU A 6 -61.53 -42.93 9.86
N GLN A 7 -61.90 -42.15 10.88
CA GLN A 7 -62.01 -40.69 10.73
C GLN A 7 -60.58 -40.12 10.70
N VAL A 8 -60.15 -39.70 9.50
CA VAL A 8 -58.95 -38.88 9.35
C VAL A 8 -59.34 -37.45 9.74
N MET A 9 -58.99 -37.08 10.97
CA MET A 9 -59.12 -35.72 11.47
C MET A 9 -58.02 -34.88 10.81
N LEU A 10 -58.40 -34.09 9.79
CA LEU A 10 -57.50 -33.14 9.14
C LEU A 10 -57.24 -31.97 10.11
N MET A 11 -56.12 -32.03 10.83
CA MET A 11 -55.66 -30.92 11.67
C MET A 11 -54.99 -29.90 10.74
N VAL A 12 -55.72 -28.83 10.40
CA VAL A 12 -55.13 -27.67 9.72
C VAL A 12 -54.31 -26.91 10.77
N PRO A 13 -52.98 -26.74 10.62
CA PRO A 13 -52.25 -25.85 11.51
C PRO A 13 -52.69 -24.43 11.18
N ALA A 14 -53.35 -23.77 12.14
CA ALA A 14 -53.56 -22.34 12.11
C ALA A 14 -52.17 -21.67 12.16
N ILE A 15 -51.62 -21.31 11.01
CA ILE A 15 -50.49 -20.39 10.92
C ILE A 15 -51.03 -19.05 11.41
N THR A 16 -50.83 -18.76 12.69
CA THR A 16 -50.98 -17.41 13.22
C THR A 16 -49.90 -16.55 12.56
N LEU A 17 -50.26 -15.81 11.51
CA LEU A 17 -49.50 -14.64 11.08
C LEU A 17 -49.63 -13.59 12.20
N ALA A 18 -48.73 -13.65 13.18
CA ALA A 18 -48.53 -12.54 14.08
C ALA A 18 -47.83 -11.43 13.29
N ASN A 19 -48.60 -10.53 12.68
CA ASN A 19 -48.08 -9.25 12.22
C ASN A 19 -47.62 -8.50 13.47
N ILE A 20 -46.32 -8.53 13.75
CA ILE A 20 -45.73 -7.66 14.77
C ILE A 20 -45.74 -6.26 14.18
N ALA A 21 -46.79 -5.50 14.46
CA ALA A 21 -46.87 -4.09 14.11
C ALA A 21 -46.00 -3.30 15.10
N SER A 22 -44.87 -2.79 14.64
CA SER A 22 -44.04 -1.84 15.40
C SER A 22 -44.53 -0.42 15.16
N ALA A 23 -44.55 0.42 16.20
CA ALA A 23 -44.96 1.82 16.07
C ALA A 23 -43.96 2.60 15.19
N GLN A 24 -44.32 2.84 13.93
CA GLN A 24 -43.55 3.59 12.93
C GLN A 24 -43.96 5.08 12.91
N LEU A 25 -43.03 5.95 12.51
CA LEU A 25 -43.28 7.37 12.31
C LEU A 25 -43.05 7.72 10.83
N VAL A 26 -44.10 8.18 10.16
CA VAL A 26 -44.05 8.65 8.77
C VAL A 26 -44.56 10.09 8.71
N ILE A 27 -43.73 10.99 8.19
CA ILE A 27 -44.05 12.41 8.02
C ILE A 27 -43.94 12.73 6.53
N ASP A 28 -45.08 12.95 5.88
CA ASP A 28 -45.16 13.27 4.46
C ASP A 28 -45.62 14.71 4.25
N ASN A 29 -44.66 15.59 3.97
CA ASN A 29 -44.82 17.02 3.75
C ASN A 29 -45.58 17.75 4.87
N ALA A 30 -45.58 17.17 6.08
CA ALA A 30 -46.31 17.67 7.24
C ALA A 30 -45.35 18.33 8.24
N GLN A 31 -45.79 19.43 8.86
CA GLN A 31 -45.05 20.00 9.98
C GLN A 31 -45.19 19.09 11.20
N PHE A 32 -44.06 18.57 11.67
CA PHE A 32 -44.00 17.80 12.90
C PHE A 32 -43.09 18.52 13.91
N PHE A 33 -43.69 19.04 14.98
CA PHE A 33 -42.99 19.83 16.00
C PHE A 33 -42.95 19.07 17.32
N ILE A 34 -41.75 18.83 17.86
CA ILE A 34 -41.57 18.19 19.17
C ILE A 34 -41.19 19.27 20.18
N GLN A 35 -42.07 19.48 21.17
CA GLN A 35 -41.90 20.50 22.20
C GLN A 35 -40.63 20.28 23.04
N PRO A 36 -40.04 21.34 23.60
CA PRO A 36 -38.91 21.22 24.52
C PRO A 36 -39.19 20.23 25.65
N GLY A 37 -38.25 19.30 25.89
CA GLY A 37 -38.39 18.26 26.92
C GLY A 37 -39.30 17.08 26.55
N ALA A 38 -40.07 17.16 25.46
CA ALA A 38 -40.87 16.05 24.97
C ALA A 38 -40.00 15.01 24.24
N SER A 39 -40.42 13.75 24.32
CA SER A 39 -39.78 12.63 23.63
C SER A 39 -40.81 11.84 22.84
N VAL A 40 -40.46 11.48 21.61
CA VAL A 40 -41.25 10.60 20.75
C VAL A 40 -40.49 9.28 20.64
N THR A 41 -41.00 8.23 21.30
CA THR A 41 -40.40 6.89 21.23
C THR A 41 -41.00 6.14 20.06
N VAL A 42 -40.14 5.68 19.15
CA VAL A 42 -40.50 4.94 17.95
C VAL A 42 -39.91 3.53 18.05
N GLN A 43 -40.72 2.50 17.77
CA GLN A 43 -40.30 1.09 17.82
C GLN A 43 -40.18 0.46 16.42
N GLY A 44 -40.72 1.13 15.39
CA GLY A 44 -40.56 0.82 13.97
C GLY A 44 -39.70 1.87 13.25
N ASP A 45 -39.91 2.04 11.94
CA ASP A 45 -39.08 2.92 11.13
C ASP A 45 -39.45 4.41 11.28
N VAL A 46 -38.49 5.30 11.00
CA VAL A 46 -38.69 6.74 10.90
C VAL A 46 -38.47 7.17 9.45
N THR A 47 -39.52 7.67 8.81
CA THR A 47 -39.44 8.24 7.46
C THR A 47 -39.97 9.66 7.44
N SER A 48 -39.22 10.59 6.85
CA SER A 48 -39.65 11.97 6.64
C SER A 48 -39.09 12.53 5.34
N ASN A 49 -39.85 13.41 4.69
CA ASN A 49 -39.41 14.23 3.57
C ASN A 49 -39.46 15.74 3.89
N THR A 50 -39.40 16.07 5.18
CA THR A 50 -39.29 17.43 5.73
C THR A 50 -38.52 17.40 7.04
N ASP A 51 -38.04 18.56 7.50
CA ASP A 51 -37.42 18.70 8.81
C ASP A 51 -38.42 18.39 9.93
N ILE A 52 -37.95 17.65 10.94
CA ILE A 52 -38.61 17.60 12.25
C ILE A 52 -38.22 18.88 13.00
N LEU A 53 -39.21 19.57 13.54
CA LEU A 53 -39.05 20.87 14.17
C LEU A 53 -39.07 20.78 15.70
N GLY A 54 -38.61 21.83 16.36
CA GLY A 54 -38.59 21.95 17.81
C GLY A 54 -37.32 21.38 18.45
N THR A 55 -37.31 21.31 19.78
CA THR A 55 -36.13 20.93 20.58
C THR A 55 -36.35 19.66 21.40
N GLY A 56 -37.50 18.99 21.25
CA GLY A 56 -37.67 17.63 21.76
C GLY A 56 -36.84 16.59 20.99
N LYS A 57 -36.97 15.33 21.38
CA LYS A 57 -36.17 14.22 20.81
C LYS A 57 -36.98 13.08 20.24
N ILE A 58 -36.41 12.40 19.25
CA ILE A 58 -36.82 11.08 18.78
C ILE A 58 -35.96 10.04 19.51
N ILE A 59 -36.60 8.99 20.04
CA ILE A 59 -35.92 7.83 20.62
C ILE A 59 -36.24 6.61 19.78
N LEU A 60 -35.23 5.97 19.19
CA LEU A 60 -35.37 4.69 18.49
C LEU A 60 -35.14 3.56 19.49
N LYS A 61 -36.23 2.89 19.90
CA LYS A 61 -36.25 1.89 20.97
C LYS A 61 -36.90 0.56 20.54
N GLY A 62 -36.49 0.04 19.39
CA GLY A 62 -36.94 -1.25 18.86
C GLY A 62 -36.20 -2.45 19.44
N THR A 63 -36.72 -3.65 19.18
CA THR A 63 -36.07 -4.96 19.45
C THR A 63 -35.53 -5.62 18.18
N VAL A 64 -35.79 -5.02 17.03
CA VAL A 64 -35.30 -5.38 15.69
C VAL A 64 -34.64 -4.15 15.06
N ASN A 65 -33.86 -4.34 13.99
CA ASN A 65 -33.26 -3.22 13.27
C ASN A 65 -34.36 -2.24 12.82
N GLN A 66 -34.18 -0.96 13.13
CA GLN A 66 -35.06 0.13 12.67
C GLN A 66 -34.38 0.88 11.52
N ASN A 67 -35.17 1.40 10.59
CA ASN A 67 -34.67 2.20 9.48
C ASN A 67 -34.94 3.69 9.71
N ILE A 68 -34.01 4.53 9.27
CA ILE A 68 -34.20 5.98 9.10
C ILE A 68 -34.08 6.33 7.63
N ASN A 69 -35.08 7.03 7.10
CA ASN A 69 -34.99 7.73 5.83
C ASN A 69 -35.53 9.15 5.99
N MET A 70 -34.65 10.13 6.06
CA MET A 70 -35.05 11.54 6.17
C MET A 70 -34.90 12.30 4.84
N ALA A 71 -34.55 11.64 3.73
CA ALA A 71 -34.26 12.30 2.45
C ALA A 71 -33.29 13.52 2.56
N GLY A 72 -32.37 13.51 3.54
CA GLY A 72 -31.44 14.61 3.84
C GLY A 72 -31.94 15.66 4.84
N PHE A 73 -33.21 15.61 5.23
CA PHE A 73 -33.80 16.49 6.24
C PHE A 73 -33.36 16.15 7.68
N ALA A 74 -33.63 17.07 8.59
CA ALA A 74 -33.11 17.06 9.94
C ALA A 74 -34.02 16.38 10.95
N ILE A 75 -33.39 15.62 11.85
CA ILE A 75 -33.91 15.27 13.18
C ILE A 75 -33.16 16.18 14.17
N PRO A 76 -33.84 16.99 15.00
CA PRO A 76 -33.17 17.94 15.89
C PRO A 76 -32.34 17.23 16.96
N ASN A 77 -32.96 16.28 17.66
CA ASN A 77 -32.30 15.43 18.66
C ASN A 77 -32.69 13.97 18.44
N LEU A 78 -31.69 13.10 18.28
CA LEU A 78 -31.87 11.67 18.09
C LEU A 78 -31.19 10.90 19.21
N GLU A 79 -31.94 9.98 19.83
CA GLU A 79 -31.40 8.96 20.73
C GLU A 79 -31.52 7.59 20.08
N VAL A 80 -30.39 6.89 19.98
CA VAL A 80 -30.30 5.50 19.54
C VAL A 80 -30.31 4.63 20.80
N ASP A 81 -31.45 3.98 21.06
CA ASP A 81 -31.65 3.07 22.19
C ASP A 81 -32.16 1.71 21.68
N ASN A 82 -31.47 1.17 20.66
CA ASN A 82 -31.86 -0.06 19.98
C ASN A 82 -30.68 -1.04 19.90
N THR A 83 -30.74 -2.12 20.67
CA THR A 83 -29.71 -3.17 20.69
C THR A 83 -29.56 -3.93 19.38
N ALA A 84 -30.57 -3.90 18.51
CA ALA A 84 -30.54 -4.45 17.16
C ALA A 84 -30.06 -3.44 16.09
N ASN A 85 -29.60 -2.26 16.52
CA ASN A 85 -29.08 -1.16 15.69
C ASN A 85 -30.14 -0.43 14.85
N VAL A 86 -29.68 0.63 14.21
CA VAL A 86 -30.46 1.47 13.30
C VAL A 86 -29.74 1.51 11.96
N THR A 87 -30.46 1.42 10.84
CA THR A 87 -29.90 1.49 9.49
C THR A 87 -30.41 2.74 8.76
N LEU A 88 -29.53 3.44 8.05
CA LEU A 88 -29.93 4.50 7.13
C LEU A 88 -30.35 3.90 5.79
N THR A 89 -31.62 4.07 5.44
CA THR A 89 -32.16 3.74 4.11
C THR A 89 -32.32 4.97 3.22
N GLY A 90 -32.04 6.16 3.76
CA GLY A 90 -31.83 7.40 3.04
C GLY A 90 -30.95 8.35 3.84
N ASN A 91 -30.48 9.42 3.21
CA ASN A 91 -29.68 10.44 3.91
C ASN A 91 -30.44 11.03 5.10
N ALA A 92 -29.73 11.39 6.16
CA ALA A 92 -30.31 12.05 7.32
C ALA A 92 -29.38 13.12 7.88
N LYS A 93 -29.95 14.12 8.55
CA LYS A 93 -29.22 15.17 9.25
C LYS A 93 -29.59 15.20 10.73
N ILE A 94 -28.60 15.39 11.60
CA ILE A 94 -28.78 15.68 13.01
C ILE A 94 -28.63 17.18 13.23
N GLY A 95 -29.65 17.81 13.77
CA GLY A 95 -29.71 19.25 13.99
C GLY A 95 -28.93 19.72 15.21
N THR A 96 -28.98 19.01 16.34
CA THR A 96 -28.47 19.50 17.62
C THR A 96 -27.81 18.41 18.47
N SER A 97 -28.41 17.23 18.63
CA SER A 97 -27.77 16.16 19.41
C SER A 97 -28.01 14.75 18.86
N LEU A 98 -26.97 13.92 18.95
CA LEU A 98 -27.03 12.48 18.72
C LEU A 98 -26.53 11.76 19.98
N LEU A 99 -27.40 11.01 20.64
CA LEU A 99 -27.10 10.22 21.83
C LEU A 99 -27.13 8.73 21.48
N PHE A 100 -26.09 7.99 21.85
CA PHE A 100 -26.07 6.54 21.81
C PHE A 100 -26.29 5.95 23.21
N THR A 101 -27.50 5.46 23.46
CA THR A 101 -27.84 4.69 24.67
C THR A 101 -27.53 3.21 24.43
N ASN A 102 -28.05 2.64 23.34
CA ASN A 102 -27.81 1.26 22.91
C ASN A 102 -27.74 1.17 21.38
N GLY A 103 -26.78 0.39 20.86
CA GLY A 103 -26.60 0.13 19.44
C GLY A 103 -25.97 1.26 18.63
N LYS A 104 -25.78 1.00 17.34
CA LYS A 104 -25.12 1.88 16.37
C LYS A 104 -26.06 2.32 15.25
N ILE A 105 -25.65 3.33 14.49
CA ILE A 105 -26.24 3.68 13.19
C ILE A 105 -25.38 3.09 12.08
N ILE A 106 -25.97 2.28 11.20
CA ILE A 106 -25.33 1.69 10.03
C ILE A 106 -25.65 2.56 8.82
N ALA A 107 -24.64 3.19 8.24
CA ALA A 107 -24.82 4.19 7.18
C ALA A 107 -25.10 3.55 5.80
N GLY A 108 -24.50 2.40 5.50
CA GLY A 108 -24.62 1.77 4.19
C GLY A 108 -24.19 2.72 3.06
N ALA A 109 -25.08 3.00 2.12
CA ALA A 109 -24.85 3.93 1.01
C ALA A 109 -25.20 5.39 1.33
N ASN A 110 -25.75 5.66 2.51
CA ASN A 110 -26.37 6.94 2.86
C ASN A 110 -25.51 7.72 3.83
N ASN A 111 -25.54 9.04 3.72
CA ASN A 111 -24.80 9.94 4.60
C ASN A 111 -25.62 10.29 5.85
N LEU A 112 -24.93 10.31 7.00
CA LEU A 112 -25.41 11.00 8.19
C LEU A 112 -24.68 12.34 8.29
N THR A 113 -25.44 13.44 8.33
CA THR A 113 -24.86 14.79 8.46
C THR A 113 -25.08 15.32 9.87
N LEU A 114 -24.02 15.68 10.58
CA LEU A 114 -24.07 16.49 11.79
C LEU A 114 -24.04 17.97 11.39
N SER A 115 -24.99 18.76 11.88
CA SER A 115 -24.94 20.22 11.75
C SER A 115 -23.67 20.79 12.40
N ASP A 116 -23.40 22.06 12.18
CA ASP A 116 -22.29 22.78 12.80
C ASP A 116 -22.38 22.81 14.32
N ILE A 117 -23.59 22.95 14.87
CA ILE A 117 -23.86 22.93 16.31
C ILE A 117 -24.13 21.53 16.89
N ALA A 118 -24.25 20.50 16.05
CA ALA A 118 -24.59 19.16 16.52
C ALA A 118 -23.49 18.57 17.42
N THR A 119 -23.92 17.99 18.54
CA THR A 119 -23.08 17.32 19.54
C THR A 119 -23.39 15.83 19.60
N THR A 120 -22.42 15.02 20.00
CA THR A 120 -22.57 13.57 20.11
C THR A 120 -22.22 13.10 21.51
N SER A 121 -22.95 12.10 22.03
CA SER A 121 -22.73 11.57 23.38
C SER A 121 -23.08 10.09 23.47
N GLY A 122 -22.54 9.40 24.49
CA GLY A 122 -22.81 7.98 24.74
C GLY A 122 -22.09 6.99 23.82
N GLN A 123 -21.28 7.49 22.88
CA GLN A 123 -20.49 6.69 21.95
C GLN A 123 -19.44 5.80 22.64
N GLY A 124 -19.09 4.68 22.01
CA GLY A 124 -18.17 3.66 22.54
C GLY A 124 -18.34 2.32 21.82
N THR A 125 -17.89 1.21 22.43
CA THR A 125 -18.04 -0.14 21.85
C THR A 125 -19.50 -0.43 21.46
N GLY A 126 -19.73 -0.80 20.20
CA GLY A 126 -21.05 -1.05 19.63
C GLY A 126 -21.98 0.17 19.50
N LYS A 127 -21.49 1.38 19.82
CA LYS A 127 -22.26 2.62 19.91
C LYS A 127 -21.58 3.74 19.13
N PHE A 128 -21.82 3.78 17.83
CA PHE A 128 -21.21 4.73 16.89
C PHE A 128 -21.97 4.76 15.57
N VAL A 129 -21.47 5.51 14.59
CA VAL A 129 -21.87 5.46 13.19
C VAL A 129 -20.92 4.54 12.44
N GLU A 130 -21.43 3.48 11.83
CA GLU A 130 -20.67 2.54 11.01
C GLU A 130 -20.80 2.88 9.53
N THR A 131 -19.70 3.24 8.88
CA THR A 131 -19.62 3.59 7.45
C THR A 131 -19.27 2.39 6.58
N ASN A 132 -20.08 1.33 6.61
CA ASN A 132 -19.84 0.04 5.95
C ASN A 132 -20.16 -0.02 4.43
N GLY A 133 -20.43 1.13 3.80
CA GLY A 133 -20.70 1.23 2.37
C GLY A 133 -20.10 2.50 1.79
N THR A 134 -20.81 3.19 0.90
CA THR A 134 -20.38 4.48 0.32
C THR A 134 -20.71 5.69 1.19
N GLY A 135 -21.60 5.53 2.17
CA GLY A 135 -22.03 6.58 3.08
C GLY A 135 -20.92 7.05 4.03
N GLN A 136 -21.00 8.32 4.43
CA GLN A 136 -20.05 8.99 5.31
C GLN A 136 -20.77 9.59 6.53
N LEU A 137 -20.02 9.82 7.61
CA LEU A 137 -20.41 10.78 8.64
C LEU A 137 -19.86 12.16 8.26
N ILE A 138 -20.75 13.10 8.03
CA ILE A 138 -20.42 14.46 7.57
C ILE A 138 -20.58 15.43 8.72
N LYS A 139 -19.62 16.34 8.91
CA LYS A 139 -19.73 17.49 9.82
C LYS A 139 -19.80 18.78 9.00
N LEU A 140 -20.87 19.54 9.18
CA LEU A 140 -20.97 20.89 8.63
C LEU A 140 -20.09 21.85 9.45
N LEU A 141 -19.49 22.83 8.78
CA LEU A 141 -18.58 23.80 9.37
C LEU A 141 -19.02 25.23 9.01
N THR A 142 -19.14 26.09 10.02
CA THR A 142 -19.48 27.51 9.89
C THR A 142 -18.46 28.43 10.58
N ALA A 143 -17.55 27.86 11.36
CA ALA A 143 -16.49 28.56 12.09
C ALA A 143 -15.29 27.63 12.34
N ASN A 144 -14.20 28.20 12.86
CA ASN A 144 -13.03 27.42 13.28
C ASN A 144 -13.41 26.43 14.39
N ILE A 145 -12.90 25.21 14.25
CA ILE A 145 -13.04 24.17 15.26
C ILE A 145 -11.66 23.69 15.67
N THR A 146 -11.40 23.67 16.97
CA THR A 146 -10.13 23.19 17.53
C THR A 146 -10.09 21.68 17.58
N LEU A 147 -11.21 21.03 17.92
CA LEU A 147 -11.38 19.59 17.89
C LEU A 147 -12.87 19.25 17.90
N SER A 148 -13.35 18.53 16.88
CA SER A 148 -14.70 17.95 16.86
C SER A 148 -14.59 16.44 16.67
N GLU A 149 -15.05 15.65 17.64
CA GLU A 149 -15.13 14.20 17.55
C GLU A 149 -16.27 13.78 16.60
N LEU A 150 -15.99 12.80 15.76
CA LEU A 150 -16.95 12.11 14.90
C LEU A 150 -17.06 10.67 15.41
N PRO A 151 -18.22 10.25 15.96
CA PRO A 151 -18.38 8.93 16.55
C PRO A 151 -18.46 7.85 15.48
N LEU A 152 -17.30 7.41 14.99
CA LEU A 152 -17.15 6.41 13.96
C LEU A 152 -16.66 5.08 14.53
N GLY A 153 -16.91 3.99 13.81
CA GLY A 153 -16.39 2.67 14.15
C GLY A 153 -16.67 1.65 13.06
N ALA A 154 -16.19 0.43 13.28
CA ALA A 154 -16.38 -0.70 12.36
C ALA A 154 -16.56 -2.01 13.14
N GLY A 155 -17.54 -2.82 12.75
CA GLY A 155 -17.96 -4.00 13.49
C GLY A 155 -18.53 -3.60 14.84
N ILE A 156 -17.85 -3.97 15.92
CA ILE A 156 -18.18 -3.56 17.29
C ILE A 156 -17.20 -2.55 17.88
N THR A 157 -16.10 -2.28 17.19
CA THR A 157 -14.97 -1.49 17.71
C THR A 157 -15.15 -0.03 17.37
N TYR A 158 -15.04 0.81 18.39
CA TYR A 158 -15.10 2.26 18.27
C TYR A 158 -13.76 2.83 17.80
N ARG A 159 -13.78 3.65 16.75
CA ARG A 159 -12.60 4.25 16.10
C ARG A 159 -12.92 5.67 15.67
N PRO A 160 -12.99 6.62 16.62
CA PRO A 160 -13.38 7.98 16.28
C PRO A 160 -12.42 8.61 15.29
N ALA A 161 -12.94 9.55 14.51
CA ALA A 161 -12.13 10.54 13.84
C ALA A 161 -12.35 11.90 14.52
N PHE A 162 -11.39 12.80 14.40
CA PHE A 162 -11.49 14.16 14.90
C PHE A 162 -11.18 15.14 13.79
N VAL A 163 -11.92 16.25 13.76
CA VAL A 163 -11.72 17.32 12.80
C VAL A 163 -11.22 18.57 13.52
N THR A 164 -10.13 19.13 13.00
CA THR A 164 -9.67 20.48 13.31
C THR A 164 -9.72 21.29 12.02
N ALA A 165 -10.26 22.50 12.07
CA ALA A 165 -10.37 23.36 10.89
C ALA A 165 -10.15 24.83 11.24
N SER A 166 -9.45 25.54 10.36
CA SER A 166 -9.25 26.98 10.42
C SER A 166 -9.38 27.59 9.03
N GLY A 167 -9.87 28.84 8.93
CA GLY A 167 -9.95 29.58 7.66
C GLY A 167 -11.32 30.22 7.44
N THR A 168 -11.74 30.28 6.18
CA THR A 168 -13.09 30.73 5.81
C THR A 168 -13.97 29.56 5.37
N TYR A 169 -15.28 29.71 5.58
CA TYR A 169 -16.27 28.63 5.40
C TYR A 169 -17.38 29.10 4.46
N ALA A 170 -17.58 28.37 3.36
CA ALA A 170 -18.65 28.62 2.39
C ALA A 170 -19.35 27.30 2.06
N SER A 171 -20.51 27.05 2.67
CA SER A 171 -21.19 25.73 2.61
C SER A 171 -20.25 24.58 2.96
N ALA A 172 -19.39 24.80 3.96
CA ALA A 172 -18.28 23.94 4.25
C ALA A 172 -18.70 22.66 4.97
N ASN A 173 -18.08 21.55 4.61
CA ASN A 173 -18.23 20.30 5.31
C ASN A 173 -17.02 19.39 5.15
N VAL A 174 -16.91 18.47 6.11
CA VAL A 174 -15.91 17.40 6.13
C VAL A 174 -16.66 16.08 6.32
N GLY A 175 -16.48 15.15 5.38
CA GLY A 175 -16.99 13.78 5.46
C GLY A 175 -15.88 12.82 5.83
N VAL A 176 -16.14 11.91 6.76
CA VAL A 176 -15.17 10.88 7.17
C VAL A 176 -15.83 9.50 7.20
N LYS A 177 -15.05 8.50 6.79
CA LYS A 177 -15.36 7.08 6.93
C LYS A 177 -14.31 6.41 7.81
N VAL A 178 -14.64 5.24 8.33
CA VAL A 178 -13.70 4.28 8.92
C VAL A 178 -13.83 2.97 8.17
N LEU A 179 -12.70 2.44 7.71
CA LEU A 179 -12.61 1.10 7.10
C LEU A 179 -11.60 0.27 7.89
N ASN A 180 -12.03 -0.91 8.37
CA ASN A 180 -11.22 -1.85 9.16
C ASN A 180 -10.37 -2.75 8.25
N ILE A 181 -9.61 -2.12 7.36
CA ILE A 181 -8.60 -2.73 6.51
C ILE A 181 -7.45 -1.74 6.36
N ALA A 182 -6.23 -2.23 6.13
CA ALA A 182 -5.12 -1.36 5.74
C ALA A 182 -5.42 -0.70 4.39
N ASP A 183 -4.88 0.52 4.17
CA ASP A 183 -5.06 1.23 2.92
C ASP A 183 -4.48 0.41 1.74
N PRO A 184 -5.26 0.14 0.68
CA PRO A 184 -4.79 -0.65 -0.46
C PRO A 184 -3.73 0.06 -1.31
N ASN A 185 -3.55 1.38 -1.17
CA ASN A 185 -2.56 2.18 -1.89
C ASN A 185 -1.21 2.27 -1.15
N ARG A 186 -1.10 1.65 0.02
CA ARG A 186 0.15 1.57 0.78
C ARG A 186 1.23 0.87 -0.06
N PRO A 187 2.50 1.31 -0.01
CA PRO A 187 3.57 0.59 -0.68
C PRO A 187 3.66 -0.88 -0.22
N PRO A 188 3.91 -1.85 -1.12
CA PRO A 188 3.79 -3.29 -0.82
C PRO A 188 4.66 -3.78 0.35
N MET A 189 5.79 -3.13 0.60
CA MET A 189 6.82 -3.59 1.54
C MET A 189 6.98 -2.70 2.78
N ILE A 190 5.97 -1.90 3.10
CA ILE A 190 5.86 -1.27 4.42
C ILE A 190 5.78 -2.37 5.51
N ALA A 191 6.59 -2.24 6.56
CA ALA A 191 6.69 -3.25 7.62
C ALA A 191 5.67 -2.98 8.74
N ASP A 192 5.62 -1.73 9.20
CA ASP A 192 4.76 -1.31 10.29
C ASP A 192 3.61 -0.44 9.76
N TYR A 193 2.37 -0.83 10.07
CA TYR A 193 1.16 -0.13 9.63
C TYR A 193 -0.06 -0.53 10.48
N VAL A 194 -1.17 0.19 10.31
CA VAL A 194 -2.45 -0.16 10.95
C VAL A 194 -3.43 -0.83 9.99
N LEU A 195 -4.33 -1.67 10.52
CA LEU A 195 -5.45 -2.30 9.79
C LEU A 195 -6.71 -1.42 9.79
N THR A 196 -6.54 -0.10 9.83
CA THR A 196 -7.63 0.87 9.73
C THR A 196 -7.20 2.06 8.87
N HIS A 197 -8.06 2.55 8.00
CA HIS A 197 -7.85 3.84 7.32
C HIS A 197 -9.14 4.66 7.31
N TRP A 198 -8.97 5.97 7.11
CA TRP A 198 -10.07 6.93 7.10
C TRP A 198 -10.15 7.65 5.77
N PRO A 199 -11.04 7.20 4.86
CA PRO A 199 -11.39 8.00 3.70
C PRO A 199 -12.08 9.29 4.12
N VAL A 200 -11.63 10.40 3.54
CA VAL A 200 -12.06 11.75 3.87
C VAL A 200 -12.49 12.51 2.62
N THR A 201 -13.45 13.40 2.81
CA THR A 201 -13.85 14.42 1.83
C THR A 201 -13.92 15.77 2.51
N LYS A 202 -13.58 16.84 1.80
CA LYS A 202 -13.77 18.21 2.27
C LYS A 202 -14.27 19.11 1.15
N THR A 203 -15.08 20.09 1.51
CA THR A 203 -15.50 21.18 0.61
C THR A 203 -15.71 22.47 1.38
N GLY A 204 -15.64 23.60 0.69
CA GLY A 204 -16.01 24.91 1.23
C GLY A 204 -15.08 25.49 2.30
N VAL A 205 -13.92 24.86 2.59
CA VAL A 205 -12.89 25.39 3.50
C VAL A 205 -11.68 25.86 2.70
N THR A 206 -11.28 27.12 2.86
CA THR A 206 -10.11 27.70 2.18
C THR A 206 -8.81 27.58 2.97
N GLY A 207 -8.89 27.41 4.30
CA GLY A 207 -7.74 27.21 5.17
C GLY A 207 -7.44 25.73 5.42
N THR A 208 -6.91 25.44 6.61
CA THR A 208 -6.44 24.09 6.96
C THR A 208 -7.60 23.24 7.48
N VAL A 209 -7.65 22.00 7.02
CA VAL A 209 -8.43 20.92 7.65
C VAL A 209 -7.44 19.82 8.01
N THR A 210 -7.41 19.43 9.28
CA THR A 210 -6.64 18.27 9.76
C THR A 210 -7.61 17.23 10.25
N ILE A 211 -7.36 15.98 9.86
CA ILE A 211 -8.11 14.83 10.36
C ILE A 211 -7.19 14.01 11.24
N THR A 212 -7.69 13.67 12.41
CA THR A 212 -7.04 12.74 13.34
C THR A 212 -7.85 11.47 13.38
N GLY A 213 -7.28 10.35 12.95
CA GLY A 213 -7.87 9.02 13.08
C GLY A 213 -7.39 8.34 14.35
N GLN A 214 -8.28 7.70 15.11
CA GLN A 214 -7.94 6.87 16.25
C GLN A 214 -8.08 5.37 15.90
N TYR A 215 -6.97 4.64 15.92
CA TYR A 215 -6.94 3.18 15.71
C TYR A 215 -7.05 2.42 17.04
N ALA A 216 -7.35 1.13 16.96
CA ALA A 216 -7.31 0.22 18.10
C ALA A 216 -5.95 -0.47 18.19
N ASP A 217 -5.56 -0.95 19.38
CA ASP A 217 -4.32 -1.72 19.57
C ASP A 217 -4.27 -2.95 18.64
N ALA A 218 -5.43 -3.59 18.45
CA ALA A 218 -5.57 -4.75 17.58
C ALA A 218 -5.40 -4.43 16.08
N ASP A 219 -5.37 -3.15 15.70
CA ASP A 219 -5.13 -2.73 14.33
C ASP A 219 -3.63 -2.71 14.00
N ILE A 220 -2.75 -2.69 15.00
CA ILE A 220 -1.31 -2.52 14.79
C ILE A 220 -0.70 -3.80 14.21
N SER A 221 -0.10 -3.68 13.04
CA SER A 221 0.80 -4.66 12.45
C SER A 221 2.22 -4.14 12.54
N GLY A 222 3.07 -4.80 13.32
CA GLY A 222 4.47 -4.41 13.51
C GLY A 222 4.69 -3.53 14.74
N THR A 223 5.59 -2.56 14.64
CA THR A 223 6.04 -1.69 15.73
C THR A 223 5.35 -0.34 15.69
N GLU A 224 4.48 -0.09 16.68
CA GLU A 224 3.69 1.15 16.74
C GLU A 224 4.55 2.43 16.75
N ALA A 225 5.68 2.42 17.45
CA ALA A 225 6.55 3.60 17.58
C ALA A 225 7.13 4.10 16.24
N ASN A 226 7.13 3.26 15.20
CA ASN A 226 7.62 3.61 13.86
C ASN A 226 6.56 4.31 13.00
N LEU A 227 5.28 4.23 13.40
CA LEU A 227 4.18 4.79 12.64
C LEU A 227 4.28 6.31 12.51
N LYS A 228 3.76 6.83 11.40
CA LYS A 228 3.57 8.23 11.09
C LYS A 228 2.19 8.42 10.48
N GLY A 229 1.58 9.57 10.71
CA GLY A 229 0.35 9.96 10.02
C GLY A 229 0.62 10.31 8.57
N TYR A 230 -0.23 9.83 7.67
CA TYR A 230 -0.18 10.15 6.26
C TYR A 230 -1.53 10.55 5.72
N TYR A 231 -1.50 11.44 4.73
CA TYR A 231 -2.60 11.71 3.82
C TYR A 231 -2.27 11.20 2.40
N PHE A 232 -3.12 10.36 1.83
CA PHE A 232 -3.08 9.98 0.41
C PHE A 232 -4.06 10.84 -0.38
N ASN A 233 -3.59 11.57 -1.39
CA ASN A 233 -4.44 12.44 -2.21
C ASN A 233 -5.05 11.75 -3.44
N GLY A 234 -4.91 10.43 -3.56
CA GLY A 234 -5.27 9.65 -4.76
C GLY A 234 -4.10 9.39 -5.71
N THR A 235 -2.92 9.97 -5.48
CA THR A 235 -1.70 9.75 -6.27
C THR A 235 -0.46 9.66 -5.39
N ASP A 236 -0.32 10.59 -4.45
CA ASP A 236 0.83 10.72 -3.57
C ASP A 236 0.43 10.60 -2.10
N TRP A 237 1.34 9.99 -1.35
CA TRP A 237 1.35 10.00 0.10
C TRP A 237 2.06 11.25 0.60
N SER A 238 1.58 11.82 1.71
CA SER A 238 2.32 12.87 2.42
C SER A 238 2.20 12.75 3.94
N SER A 239 3.34 12.80 4.63
CA SER A 239 3.48 12.91 6.08
C SER A 239 3.74 14.35 6.52
N ALA A 240 3.51 15.34 5.65
CA ALA A 240 3.79 16.74 5.95
C ALA A 240 2.88 17.25 7.07
N SER A 241 3.50 17.78 8.14
CA SER A 241 2.80 18.24 9.34
C SER A 241 1.91 17.17 9.99
N GLU A 242 2.34 15.91 9.92
CA GLU A 242 1.70 14.82 10.64
C GLU A 242 1.94 14.92 12.15
N ALA A 243 1.10 14.24 12.92
CA ALA A 243 1.40 13.94 14.31
C ALA A 243 0.93 12.52 14.65
N HIS A 244 1.70 11.84 15.50
CA HIS A 244 1.40 10.51 16.03
C HIS A 244 1.43 10.55 17.56
N ASP A 245 0.30 10.23 18.18
CA ASP A 245 0.14 10.11 19.63
C ASP A 245 -0.11 8.64 19.98
N ILE A 246 0.94 7.98 20.45
CA ILE A 246 0.93 6.57 20.89
C ILE A 246 0.06 6.38 22.13
N SER A 247 -0.07 7.38 23.00
CA SER A 247 -0.85 7.22 24.24
C SER A 247 -2.36 7.15 23.98
N LEU A 248 -2.80 7.74 22.87
CA LEU A 248 -4.19 7.79 22.45
C LEU A 248 -4.46 6.97 21.18
N ASN A 249 -3.45 6.30 20.63
CA ASN A 249 -3.51 5.56 19.36
C ASN A 249 -4.03 6.43 18.21
N ARG A 250 -3.45 7.62 18.04
CA ARG A 250 -3.92 8.61 17.06
C ARG A 250 -2.85 8.98 16.06
N VAL A 251 -3.24 9.06 14.80
CA VAL A 251 -2.46 9.74 13.76
C VAL A 251 -3.25 10.88 13.17
N SER A 252 -2.56 11.93 12.75
CA SER A 252 -3.18 13.08 12.10
C SER A 252 -2.38 13.53 10.90
N ALA A 253 -3.07 14.03 9.87
CA ALA A 253 -2.44 14.72 8.75
C ALA A 253 -3.38 15.81 8.18
N PRO A 254 -2.82 16.89 7.61
CA PRO A 254 -3.60 17.89 6.88
C PRO A 254 -4.17 17.33 5.57
N ILE A 255 -5.41 17.71 5.28
CA ILE A 255 -6.11 17.32 4.05
C ILE A 255 -5.90 18.40 3.00
N SER A 256 -5.07 18.10 1.99
CA SER A 256 -4.71 19.07 0.94
C SER A 256 -5.60 19.04 -0.29
N ALA A 257 -6.28 17.93 -0.61
CA ALA A 257 -7.23 17.83 -1.73
C ALA A 257 -8.70 17.69 -1.26
N THR A 258 -9.64 17.64 -2.20
CA THR A 258 -11.08 17.51 -1.90
C THR A 258 -11.47 16.15 -1.35
N SER A 259 -10.65 15.13 -1.59
CA SER A 259 -10.84 13.76 -1.12
C SER A 259 -9.50 13.06 -0.96
N GLY A 260 -9.46 12.00 -0.16
CA GLY A 260 -8.28 11.15 -0.01
C GLY A 260 -8.41 10.30 1.24
N ASP A 261 -7.30 9.75 1.72
CA ASP A 261 -7.30 8.80 2.83
C ASP A 261 -6.29 9.23 3.90
N ILE A 262 -6.68 9.14 5.17
CA ILE A 262 -5.74 9.17 6.29
C ILE A 262 -5.32 7.74 6.63
N PHE A 263 -4.03 7.54 6.87
CA PHE A 263 -3.47 6.24 7.21
C PHE A 263 -2.25 6.35 8.15
N ALA A 264 -1.91 5.25 8.83
CA ALA A 264 -0.70 5.15 9.65
C ALA A 264 0.23 4.04 9.14
N MET A 265 1.49 4.39 8.89
CA MET A 265 2.54 3.46 8.46
C MET A 265 3.93 4.01 8.75
N ASP A 266 4.96 3.18 8.54
CA ASP A 266 6.37 3.60 8.53
C ASP A 266 6.60 4.92 7.79
N LYS A 267 7.56 5.73 8.27
CA LYS A 267 8.17 6.74 7.39
C LYS A 267 8.83 6.01 6.22
N PHE A 268 8.71 6.51 4.99
CA PHE A 268 9.44 5.92 3.87
C PHE A 268 9.92 6.97 2.87
N VAL A 269 10.92 6.59 2.09
CA VAL A 269 11.24 7.23 0.81
C VAL A 269 11.12 6.20 -0.30
N LEU A 270 10.85 6.66 -1.52
CA LEU A 270 10.80 5.78 -2.70
C LEU A 270 11.87 6.13 -3.71
N THR A 271 12.30 5.13 -4.48
CA THR A 271 13.21 5.29 -5.61
C THR A 271 12.61 4.69 -6.88
N LYS A 272 12.66 5.46 -7.97
CA LYS A 272 12.47 4.94 -9.32
C LYS A 272 13.85 4.74 -9.91
N ALA A 273 14.17 3.52 -10.33
CA ALA A 273 15.47 3.21 -10.89
C ALA A 273 15.34 2.37 -12.15
N LYS A 274 16.34 2.47 -13.02
CA LYS A 274 16.42 1.71 -14.26
C LYS A 274 17.86 1.28 -14.54
N ALA A 275 18.01 0.00 -14.87
CA ALA A 275 19.28 -0.63 -15.18
C ALA A 275 19.09 -1.79 -16.17
N PHE A 276 20.13 -2.11 -16.93
CA PHE A 276 20.15 -3.25 -17.83
C PHE A 276 21.25 -4.25 -17.47
N LEU A 277 20.94 -5.53 -17.62
CA LEU A 277 21.84 -6.65 -17.39
C LEU A 277 22.44 -7.07 -18.75
N GLN A 278 23.77 -7.03 -18.90
CA GLN A 278 24.43 -7.39 -20.16
C GLN A 278 24.04 -8.80 -20.64
N GLY A 279 23.90 -9.76 -19.72
CA GLY A 279 23.50 -11.13 -20.06
C GLY A 279 22.15 -11.21 -20.77
N ALA A 280 21.18 -10.40 -20.35
CA ALA A 280 19.82 -10.42 -20.88
C ALA A 280 19.58 -9.40 -22.01
N TYR A 281 20.39 -8.35 -22.12
CA TYR A 281 20.12 -7.22 -23.01
C TYR A 281 20.32 -7.55 -24.49
N ASN A 282 19.32 -7.24 -25.32
CA ASN A 282 19.40 -7.37 -26.76
C ASN A 282 19.45 -5.99 -27.42
N SER A 283 20.61 -5.64 -28.00
CA SER A 283 20.85 -4.33 -28.64
C SER A 283 20.01 -4.09 -29.90
N SER A 284 19.48 -5.13 -30.53
CA SER A 284 18.61 -5.00 -31.70
C SER A 284 17.18 -4.63 -31.33
N THR A 285 16.70 -5.08 -30.17
CA THR A 285 15.35 -4.77 -29.68
C THR A 285 15.34 -3.65 -28.64
N GLY A 286 16.48 -3.31 -28.03
CA GLY A 286 16.60 -2.27 -27.01
C GLY A 286 16.02 -2.65 -25.64
N VAL A 287 15.73 -3.95 -25.42
CA VAL A 287 15.12 -4.49 -24.21
C VAL A 287 15.81 -5.79 -23.80
N MET A 288 15.62 -6.21 -22.55
CA MET A 288 16.14 -7.48 -22.03
C MET A 288 15.26 -8.67 -22.41
N SER A 289 15.89 -9.84 -22.51
CA SER A 289 15.25 -11.15 -22.58
C SER A 289 14.69 -11.53 -21.21
N ASP A 290 13.44 -11.98 -21.17
CA ASP A 290 12.78 -12.57 -20.00
C ASP A 290 12.82 -14.11 -20.04
N ALA A 291 13.82 -14.69 -20.70
CA ALA A 291 13.89 -16.14 -20.92
C ALA A 291 13.82 -16.94 -19.61
N LEU A 292 14.35 -16.45 -18.48
CA LEU A 292 14.25 -17.15 -17.19
C LEU A 292 12.79 -17.39 -16.73
N ARG A 293 11.86 -16.56 -17.17
CA ARG A 293 10.43 -16.63 -16.81
C ARG A 293 9.65 -17.66 -17.64
N THR A 294 10.06 -17.95 -18.89
CA THR A 294 9.28 -18.70 -19.88
C THR A 294 10.07 -19.80 -20.61
N PRO A 295 9.52 -21.02 -20.86
CA PRO A 295 8.12 -21.42 -20.70
C PRO A 295 7.72 -21.79 -19.27
N THR A 296 8.69 -22.14 -18.43
CA THR A 296 8.50 -22.33 -16.99
C THR A 296 9.32 -21.28 -16.25
N ASN A 297 8.73 -20.69 -15.20
CA ASN A 297 9.39 -19.69 -14.40
C ASN A 297 10.49 -20.33 -13.55
N LEU A 298 11.74 -19.94 -13.82
CA LEU A 298 12.91 -20.29 -13.02
C LEU A 298 13.22 -19.21 -11.98
N ILE A 299 12.61 -18.02 -12.05
CA ILE A 299 12.88 -16.94 -11.10
C ILE A 299 12.23 -17.29 -9.76
N PRO A 300 12.97 -17.32 -8.64
CA PRO A 300 12.41 -17.59 -7.32
C PRO A 300 11.28 -16.60 -6.96
N LEU A 301 10.25 -17.07 -6.25
CA LEU A 301 9.17 -16.19 -5.78
C LEU A 301 9.61 -15.31 -4.61
N SER A 302 10.61 -15.75 -3.84
CA SER A 302 11.22 -14.98 -2.75
C SER A 302 12.61 -14.54 -3.13
N ASP A 303 13.07 -13.45 -2.54
CA ASP A 303 14.41 -12.91 -2.73
C ASP A 303 15.50 -14.00 -2.65
N PRO A 304 16.30 -14.22 -3.72
CA PRO A 304 17.35 -15.22 -3.73
C PRO A 304 18.53 -14.86 -2.82
N TYR A 305 18.76 -13.57 -2.55
CA TYR A 305 19.98 -13.05 -1.93
C TYR A 305 20.18 -13.48 -0.47
N ARG A 306 19.12 -13.99 0.19
CA ARG A 306 19.18 -14.53 1.57
C ARG A 306 19.62 -16.00 1.65
N THR A 307 19.75 -16.67 0.51
CA THR A 307 20.06 -18.11 0.45
C THR A 307 21.41 -18.37 -0.19
N ALA A 308 22.04 -19.49 0.16
CA ALA A 308 23.26 -19.92 -0.48
C ALA A 308 22.99 -20.20 -1.98
N PRO A 309 23.91 -19.85 -2.89
CA PRO A 309 25.25 -19.34 -2.62
C PRO A 309 25.35 -17.81 -2.48
N TYR A 310 24.25 -17.06 -2.58
CA TYR A 310 24.25 -15.60 -2.67
C TYR A 310 24.47 -14.89 -1.33
N ASN A 311 24.01 -15.49 -0.23
CA ASN A 311 24.04 -14.90 1.11
C ASN A 311 25.44 -14.60 1.68
N THR A 312 26.52 -15.06 1.03
CA THR A 312 27.90 -14.70 1.42
C THR A 312 28.32 -13.32 0.93
N THR A 313 27.67 -12.81 -0.12
CA THR A 313 28.06 -11.56 -0.82
C THR A 313 26.98 -10.49 -0.74
N PHE A 314 25.72 -10.89 -0.61
CA PHE A 314 24.57 -9.99 -0.52
C PHE A 314 24.07 -9.94 0.93
N THR A 315 24.65 -9.04 1.72
CA THR A 315 24.26 -8.84 3.12
C THR A 315 23.13 -7.83 3.21
N HIS A 316 21.98 -8.23 3.74
CA HIS A 316 20.88 -7.29 3.99
C HIS A 316 21.19 -6.38 5.18
N VAL A 317 21.02 -5.08 4.97
CA VAL A 317 21.16 -4.03 5.99
C VAL A 317 19.80 -3.40 6.23
N ALA A 318 19.40 -3.28 7.50
CA ALA A 318 18.12 -2.69 7.93
C ALA A 318 16.88 -3.24 7.21
N ASN A 319 16.95 -4.47 6.71
CA ASN A 319 15.86 -5.14 6.01
C ASN A 319 15.74 -6.57 6.54
N ALA A 320 14.85 -6.76 7.51
CA ALA A 320 14.62 -8.05 8.16
C ALA A 320 13.57 -8.90 7.43
N ILE A 321 12.69 -8.27 6.65
CA ILE A 321 11.57 -8.94 5.98
C ILE A 321 12.06 -9.51 4.65
N THR A 322 11.65 -10.73 4.33
CA THR A 322 11.96 -11.34 3.03
C THR A 322 10.98 -10.84 1.98
N GLU A 323 11.49 -10.21 0.93
CA GLU A 323 10.69 -9.85 -0.25
C GLU A 323 10.17 -11.10 -0.95
N THR A 324 8.86 -11.15 -1.18
CA THR A 324 8.20 -12.25 -1.89
C THR A 324 7.17 -11.69 -2.86
N ALA A 325 7.33 -12.03 -4.14
CA ALA A 325 6.40 -11.68 -5.20
C ALA A 325 5.41 -12.83 -5.45
N SER A 326 4.16 -12.48 -5.77
CA SER A 326 3.16 -13.48 -6.14
C SER A 326 3.48 -14.10 -7.51
N ALA A 327 3.09 -15.35 -7.74
CA ALA A 327 3.34 -16.03 -9.02
C ALA A 327 2.75 -15.27 -10.23
N SER A 328 1.64 -14.54 -10.05
CA SER A 328 1.02 -13.71 -11.09
C SER A 328 1.90 -12.55 -11.57
N VAL A 329 2.84 -12.07 -10.76
CA VAL A 329 3.79 -11.02 -11.16
C VAL A 329 4.74 -11.52 -12.26
N PHE A 330 5.00 -12.83 -12.30
CA PHE A 330 5.83 -13.48 -13.32
C PHE A 330 5.02 -14.01 -14.52
N ALA A 331 3.73 -13.71 -14.61
CA ALA A 331 2.93 -14.01 -15.80
C ALA A 331 3.24 -13.01 -16.94
N ASP A 332 2.80 -13.34 -18.17
CA ASP A 332 2.85 -12.41 -19.29
C ASP A 332 2.03 -11.15 -18.97
N GLN A 333 2.65 -9.99 -19.15
CA GLN A 333 2.02 -8.70 -18.94
C GLN A 333 1.38 -8.21 -20.24
N SER A 334 0.39 -7.30 -20.12
CA SER A 334 -0.29 -6.70 -21.27
C SER A 334 0.66 -5.97 -22.22
N LEU A 335 1.71 -5.36 -21.67
CA LEU A 335 2.87 -4.85 -22.40
C LEU A 335 4.03 -5.78 -22.14
N THR A 336 4.58 -6.39 -23.18
CA THR A 336 5.69 -7.35 -23.06
C THR A 336 6.90 -6.76 -22.36
N ASP A 337 7.14 -5.46 -22.52
CA ASP A 337 8.24 -4.71 -21.90
C ASP A 337 8.14 -4.65 -20.37
N ASN A 338 6.95 -4.92 -19.81
CA ASN A 338 6.73 -5.02 -18.38
C ASN A 338 7.00 -6.42 -17.81
N ASN A 339 7.28 -7.43 -18.64
CA ASN A 339 7.62 -8.76 -18.12
C ASN A 339 8.87 -8.69 -17.22
N ILE A 340 8.84 -9.46 -16.14
CA ILE A 340 9.95 -9.55 -15.20
C ILE A 340 11.11 -10.35 -15.82
N VAL A 341 12.31 -9.81 -15.71
CA VAL A 341 13.56 -10.46 -16.14
C VAL A 341 14.23 -11.17 -14.96
N ASP A 342 14.34 -10.49 -13.81
CA ASP A 342 15.02 -11.05 -12.63
C ASP A 342 14.84 -10.23 -11.34
N TRP A 343 15.43 -10.72 -10.25
CA TRP A 343 15.68 -10.00 -9.00
C TRP A 343 16.96 -9.16 -9.07
N VAL A 344 16.93 -7.94 -8.54
CA VAL A 344 18.08 -7.06 -8.31
C VAL A 344 18.17 -6.67 -6.84
N PHE A 345 19.38 -6.36 -6.37
CA PHE A 345 19.67 -5.99 -4.99
C PHE A 345 20.08 -4.52 -4.92
N LEU A 346 19.24 -3.68 -4.31
CA LEU A 346 19.45 -2.26 -4.19
C LEU A 346 20.10 -1.95 -2.83
N GLU A 347 21.08 -1.06 -2.85
CA GLU A 347 21.73 -0.50 -1.66
C GLU A 347 21.43 0.99 -1.61
N LEU A 348 20.71 1.43 -0.57
CA LEU A 348 20.57 2.84 -0.20
C LEU A 348 21.80 3.25 0.61
N ARG A 349 22.56 4.22 0.11
CA ARG A 349 23.82 4.64 0.70
C ARG A 349 23.77 6.10 1.17
N ASN A 350 24.61 6.39 2.16
CA ASN A 350 24.70 7.72 2.78
C ASN A 350 25.17 8.82 1.82
N ASN A 351 24.90 10.06 2.20
CA ASN A 351 25.45 11.27 1.57
C ASN A 351 26.17 12.17 2.60
N GLY A 352 26.68 11.57 3.68
CA GLY A 352 27.37 12.27 4.76
C GLY A 352 28.87 12.44 4.50
N ALA A 353 29.68 12.45 5.56
CA ALA A 353 31.13 12.30 5.43
C ALA A 353 31.44 10.98 4.69
N ASN A 354 32.30 11.04 3.66
CA ASN A 354 32.52 9.98 2.67
C ASN A 354 31.22 9.52 1.98
N PRO A 355 30.66 10.35 1.07
CA PRO A 355 29.42 10.03 0.37
C PRO A 355 29.45 8.66 -0.31
N GLY A 356 28.39 7.87 -0.14
CA GLY A 356 28.23 6.54 -0.72
C GLY A 356 28.91 5.40 0.05
N SER A 357 29.87 5.66 0.95
CA SER A 357 30.65 4.60 1.63
C SER A 357 29.78 3.65 2.48
N ASN A 358 28.78 4.19 3.16
CA ASN A 358 27.96 3.43 4.10
C ASN A 358 26.62 3.01 3.49
N ILE A 359 26.31 1.72 3.56
CA ILE A 359 24.99 1.18 3.24
C ILE A 359 24.08 1.43 4.45
N LEU A 360 23.01 2.19 4.24
CA LEU A 360 22.00 2.50 5.25
C LEU A 360 20.89 1.45 5.29
N GLN A 361 20.45 0.99 4.11
CA GLN A 361 19.42 -0.01 3.97
C GLN A 361 19.56 -0.74 2.63
N THR A 362 19.10 -1.98 2.56
CA THR A 362 19.08 -2.78 1.32
C THR A 362 17.69 -3.27 0.99
N ARG A 363 17.36 -3.40 -0.30
CA ARG A 363 16.06 -3.89 -0.77
C ARG A 363 16.25 -4.81 -1.97
N SER A 364 15.56 -5.95 -1.96
CA SER A 364 15.49 -6.81 -3.15
C SER A 364 14.27 -6.41 -3.96
N ALA A 365 14.45 -6.23 -5.27
CA ALA A 365 13.42 -5.73 -6.17
C ALA A 365 13.45 -6.49 -7.50
N LEU A 366 12.47 -6.24 -8.36
CA LEU A 366 12.36 -6.90 -9.66
C LEU A 366 12.79 -5.94 -10.78
N VAL A 367 13.50 -6.45 -11.79
CA VAL A 367 13.82 -5.68 -12.99
C VAL A 367 13.00 -6.19 -14.18
N LYS A 368 12.40 -5.27 -14.93
CA LYS A 368 11.56 -5.55 -16.11
C LYS A 368 12.37 -5.55 -17.40
N ARG A 369 11.79 -6.03 -18.51
CA ARG A 369 12.46 -6.07 -19.83
C ARG A 369 12.90 -4.68 -20.32
N ASP A 370 12.15 -3.64 -20.03
CA ASP A 370 12.53 -2.25 -20.32
C ASP A 370 13.59 -1.67 -19.37
N GLY A 371 14.06 -2.45 -18.39
CA GLY A 371 15.07 -2.07 -17.41
C GLY A 371 14.54 -1.34 -16.19
N ASN A 372 13.26 -0.96 -16.16
CA ASN A 372 12.68 -0.36 -14.96
C ASN A 372 12.70 -1.36 -13.80
N ILE A 373 13.09 -0.87 -12.64
CA ILE A 373 13.11 -1.61 -11.38
C ILE A 373 11.85 -1.27 -10.60
N VAL A 374 11.16 -2.31 -10.15
CA VAL A 374 9.86 -2.25 -9.49
C VAL A 374 9.85 -3.11 -8.23
N ASP A 375 8.97 -2.81 -7.29
CA ASP A 375 8.77 -3.59 -6.07
C ASP A 375 8.09 -4.95 -6.36
N VAL A 376 7.82 -5.73 -5.32
CA VAL A 376 7.33 -7.12 -5.40
C VAL A 376 5.96 -7.28 -6.05
N ASP A 377 5.23 -6.20 -6.27
CA ASP A 377 3.96 -6.17 -7.01
C ASP A 377 4.15 -6.05 -8.54
N GLY A 378 5.39 -5.86 -9.01
CA GLY A 378 5.73 -5.72 -10.43
C GLY A 378 5.44 -4.34 -11.02
N VAL A 379 4.98 -3.37 -10.22
CA VAL A 379 4.49 -2.07 -10.71
C VAL A 379 4.99 -0.89 -9.89
N SER A 380 4.99 -1.00 -8.57
CA SER A 380 5.33 0.10 -7.66
C SER A 380 6.82 0.43 -7.68
N ALA A 381 7.15 1.68 -7.35
CA ALA A 381 8.52 2.09 -7.09
C ALA A 381 9.02 1.42 -5.79
N VAL A 382 10.33 1.18 -5.68
CA VAL A 382 10.90 0.52 -4.51
C VAL A 382 10.93 1.49 -3.33
N THR A 383 10.43 1.06 -2.17
CA THR A 383 10.49 1.87 -0.95
C THR A 383 11.59 1.43 0.01
N PHE A 384 12.09 2.41 0.76
CA PHE A 384 13.00 2.24 1.89
C PHE A 384 12.30 2.74 3.16
N ASN A 385 11.99 1.80 4.05
CA ASN A 385 11.24 2.09 5.29
C ASN A 385 12.13 2.79 6.31
N ASN A 386 11.49 3.46 7.26
CA ASN A 386 12.07 4.22 8.36
C ASN A 386 13.24 5.14 7.93
N THR A 387 13.11 5.69 6.72
CA THR A 387 14.09 6.56 6.07
C THR A 387 13.48 7.93 5.86
N ALA A 388 14.16 8.98 6.32
CA ALA A 388 13.70 10.36 6.15
C ALA A 388 13.92 10.86 4.72
N ASP A 389 13.14 11.86 4.32
CA ASP A 389 13.36 12.57 3.06
C ASP A 389 14.78 13.17 3.05
N GLY A 390 15.47 13.04 1.92
CA GLY A 390 16.86 13.47 1.86
C GLY A 390 17.57 13.05 0.58
N ASN A 391 18.85 13.37 0.56
CA ASN A 391 19.73 13.04 -0.56
C ASN A 391 20.49 11.75 -0.30
N TYR A 392 20.43 10.82 -1.24
CA TYR A 392 21.00 9.49 -1.11
C TYR A 392 21.70 9.04 -2.39
N THR A 393 22.61 8.08 -2.24
CA THR A 393 23.21 7.36 -3.37
C THR A 393 22.56 5.98 -3.47
N ILE A 394 22.22 5.56 -4.69
CA ILE A 394 21.68 4.22 -4.95
C ILE A 394 22.70 3.41 -5.74
N ALA A 395 22.97 2.20 -5.26
CA ALA A 395 23.67 1.18 -6.03
C ALA A 395 22.75 0.00 -6.34
N ILE A 396 22.98 -0.62 -7.50
CA ILE A 396 22.23 -1.77 -7.99
C ILE A 396 23.22 -2.90 -8.21
N ARG A 397 22.94 -4.03 -7.58
CA ARG A 397 23.71 -5.27 -7.69
C ARG A 397 22.80 -6.39 -8.19
N HIS A 398 23.41 -7.46 -8.67
CA HIS A 398 22.68 -8.59 -9.24
C HIS A 398 23.52 -9.86 -9.10
N ARG A 399 22.88 -11.04 -9.01
CA ARG A 399 23.55 -12.31 -8.65
C ARG A 399 24.86 -12.59 -9.38
N ASN A 400 24.91 -12.39 -10.70
CA ASN A 400 26.06 -12.76 -11.54
C ASN A 400 26.58 -11.61 -12.41
N HIS A 401 26.27 -10.37 -12.02
CA HIS A 401 26.74 -9.17 -12.70
C HIS A 401 27.55 -8.29 -11.72
N LEU A 402 28.47 -7.49 -12.23
CA LEU A 402 29.16 -6.47 -11.45
C LEU A 402 28.18 -5.32 -11.17
N GLY A 403 28.00 -4.98 -9.90
CA GLY A 403 27.09 -3.91 -9.50
C GLY A 403 27.56 -2.53 -9.95
N ILE A 404 26.61 -1.63 -10.10
CA ILE A 404 26.80 -0.25 -10.56
C ILE A 404 26.22 0.72 -9.52
N SER A 405 26.81 1.89 -9.35
CA SER A 405 26.31 2.93 -8.45
C SER A 405 26.15 4.25 -9.18
N ALA A 406 25.14 5.01 -8.79
CA ALA A 406 25.15 6.45 -9.03
C ALA A 406 26.42 7.05 -8.40
N ASP A 407 26.99 8.06 -9.04
CA ASP A 407 28.08 8.82 -8.44
C ASP A 407 27.56 9.61 -7.23
N PRO A 408 28.16 9.46 -6.04
CA PRO A 408 27.62 10.02 -4.80
C PRO A 408 27.79 11.56 -4.71
N VAL A 409 28.41 12.19 -5.70
CA VAL A 409 28.56 13.65 -5.80
C VAL A 409 27.81 14.18 -7.02
N ALA A 410 28.04 13.60 -8.19
CA ALA A 410 27.52 14.10 -9.47
C ALA A 410 26.13 13.56 -9.84
N ASN A 411 25.61 12.56 -9.13
CA ASN A 411 24.30 11.96 -9.39
C ASN A 411 23.54 11.59 -8.10
N LEU A 412 23.59 12.52 -7.15
CA LEU A 412 22.92 12.39 -5.87
C LEU A 412 21.39 12.50 -6.03
N LEU A 413 20.64 11.59 -5.42
CA LEU A 413 19.18 11.53 -5.57
C LEU A 413 18.44 12.10 -4.37
N ALA A 414 17.60 13.10 -4.62
CA ALA A 414 16.60 13.55 -3.65
C ALA A 414 15.44 12.54 -3.62
N LEU A 415 15.35 11.78 -2.52
CA LEU A 415 14.30 10.80 -2.29
C LEU A 415 13.32 11.32 -1.24
N GLY A 416 12.05 11.00 -1.45
CA GLY A 416 10.95 11.35 -0.56
C GLY A 416 9.78 10.40 -0.77
N GLU A 417 8.66 10.69 -0.13
CA GLU A 417 7.44 9.87 -0.13
C GLU A 417 6.53 10.07 -1.36
N GLN A 418 6.69 11.19 -2.09
CA GLN A 418 5.81 11.56 -3.20
C GLN A 418 6.25 10.93 -4.53
N LYS A 419 5.37 10.12 -5.11
CA LYS A 419 5.61 9.38 -6.36
C LYS A 419 5.62 10.30 -7.58
N SER A 420 4.77 11.31 -7.63
CA SER A 420 4.60 12.19 -8.79
C SER A 420 5.85 13.03 -9.10
N VAL A 421 6.60 13.41 -8.07
CA VAL A 421 7.82 14.23 -8.18
C VAL A 421 9.13 13.45 -8.09
N ALA A 422 9.06 12.14 -7.81
CA ALA A 422 10.26 11.29 -7.73
C ALA A 422 10.95 11.15 -9.09
N SER A 423 12.20 11.59 -9.14
CA SER A 423 13.11 11.46 -10.29
C SER A 423 13.46 10.01 -10.57
N LEU A 424 13.62 9.68 -11.85
CA LEU A 424 14.12 8.38 -12.29
C LEU A 424 15.65 8.39 -12.26
N LEU A 425 16.25 7.46 -11.51
CA LEU A 425 17.64 7.07 -11.67
C LEU A 425 17.76 6.17 -12.90
N ASP A 426 18.05 6.75 -14.07
CA ASP A 426 18.31 5.97 -15.28
C ASP A 426 19.80 5.76 -15.50
N LEU A 427 20.35 4.66 -14.97
CA LEU A 427 21.75 4.31 -15.17
C LEU A 427 22.03 3.86 -16.60
N THR A 428 21.01 3.53 -17.40
CA THR A 428 21.18 3.05 -18.79
C THR A 428 21.56 4.17 -19.74
N THR A 429 21.32 5.43 -19.37
CA THR A 429 21.65 6.62 -20.15
C THR A 429 22.45 7.67 -19.39
N ALA A 430 22.79 7.40 -18.13
CA ALA A 430 23.60 8.31 -17.31
C ALA A 430 24.95 8.59 -18.02
N ALA A 431 25.40 9.84 -17.93
CA ALA A 431 26.74 10.20 -18.39
C ALA A 431 27.81 9.52 -17.53
N ASP A 432 29.03 9.37 -18.06
CA ASP A 432 30.11 8.70 -17.35
C ASP A 432 30.38 9.28 -15.95
N ALA A 433 30.38 10.61 -15.85
CA ALA A 433 30.58 11.33 -14.59
C ALA A 433 29.45 11.10 -13.56
N GLN A 434 28.29 10.59 -13.99
CA GLN A 434 27.15 10.31 -13.12
C GLN A 434 27.13 8.86 -12.60
N ILE A 435 28.09 8.03 -13.02
CA ILE A 435 28.28 6.65 -12.58
C ILE A 435 29.59 6.59 -11.80
N PHE A 436 29.55 6.00 -10.60
CA PHE A 436 30.75 5.85 -9.80
C PHE A 436 31.73 4.87 -10.45
N GLY A 437 33.02 5.23 -10.48
CA GLY A 437 34.09 4.37 -11.01
C GLY A 437 34.46 4.59 -12.48
N THR A 438 33.94 5.63 -13.13
CA THR A 438 34.20 5.99 -14.55
C THR A 438 33.75 4.90 -15.54
N ALA A 439 34.14 5.03 -16.81
CA ALA A 439 33.71 4.14 -17.90
C ALA A 439 34.09 2.66 -17.72
N ALA A 440 34.95 2.34 -16.75
CA ALA A 440 35.29 0.97 -16.39
C ALA A 440 34.17 0.24 -15.62
N ALA A 441 33.26 0.97 -14.97
CA ALA A 441 32.23 0.40 -14.09
C ALA A 441 31.06 -0.27 -14.83
N TYR A 442 30.91 0.00 -16.13
CA TYR A 442 29.82 -0.51 -16.97
C TYR A 442 30.31 -0.86 -18.37
N THR A 443 29.48 -1.57 -19.12
CA THR A 443 29.69 -1.84 -20.54
C THR A 443 28.63 -1.15 -21.38
N VAL A 444 28.92 -0.90 -22.66
CA VAL A 444 27.99 -0.21 -23.56
C VAL A 444 27.60 -1.12 -24.71
N ALA A 445 26.29 -1.32 -24.90
CA ALA A 445 25.76 -1.94 -26.11
C ALA A 445 24.48 -1.21 -26.58
N GLY A 446 24.35 -0.99 -27.89
CA GLY A 446 23.19 -0.27 -28.44
C GLY A 446 23.02 1.15 -27.87
N GLY A 447 24.11 1.80 -27.46
CA GLY A 447 24.08 3.14 -26.85
C GLY A 447 23.53 3.18 -25.41
N LYS A 448 23.44 2.03 -24.73
CA LYS A 448 23.00 1.92 -23.34
C LYS A 448 24.12 1.39 -22.45
N ASN A 449 24.22 1.94 -21.24
CA ASN A 449 25.09 1.41 -20.19
C ASN A 449 24.43 0.19 -19.55
N LEU A 450 25.19 -0.88 -19.38
CA LEU A 450 24.73 -2.15 -18.81
C LEU A 450 25.66 -2.55 -17.66
N LEU A 451 25.11 -3.24 -16.67
CA LEU A 451 25.93 -3.96 -15.69
C LEU A 451 26.73 -5.03 -16.43
N TRP A 452 28.04 -5.13 -16.17
CA TRP A 452 28.86 -6.22 -16.70
C TRP A 452 28.34 -7.57 -16.21
N ALA A 453 28.12 -8.52 -17.10
CA ALA A 453 27.88 -9.90 -16.71
C ALA A 453 29.21 -10.56 -16.28
N GLY A 454 29.14 -11.82 -15.85
CA GLY A 454 30.33 -12.67 -15.76
C GLY A 454 31.00 -12.73 -14.40
N ASN A 455 30.34 -12.28 -13.34
CA ASN A 455 30.80 -12.40 -11.96
C ASN A 455 30.16 -13.63 -11.30
N ALA A 456 30.43 -14.82 -11.87
CA ALA A 456 29.80 -16.07 -11.44
C ALA A 456 30.25 -16.50 -10.03
N ASN A 457 31.44 -16.08 -9.62
CA ASN A 457 32.07 -16.45 -8.35
C ASN A 457 31.91 -15.37 -7.25
N PHE A 458 31.21 -14.27 -7.55
CA PHE A 458 30.91 -13.16 -6.64
C PHE A 458 32.15 -12.41 -6.08
N ASN A 459 33.30 -12.46 -6.75
CA ASN A 459 34.54 -11.87 -6.25
C ASN A 459 34.83 -10.45 -6.75
N THR A 460 33.79 -9.76 -7.23
CA THR A 460 33.81 -8.37 -7.73
C THR A 460 34.63 -8.15 -9.00
N GLN A 461 35.06 -9.23 -9.66
CA GLN A 461 35.77 -9.20 -10.93
C GLN A 461 35.18 -10.22 -11.89
N SER A 462 35.25 -9.92 -13.18
CA SER A 462 34.96 -10.89 -14.25
C SER A 462 36.25 -11.20 -15.00
N LYS A 463 36.68 -12.46 -14.95
CA LYS A 463 37.98 -12.92 -15.47
C LYS A 463 37.88 -14.24 -16.20
N TYR A 464 38.66 -14.39 -17.27
CA TYR A 464 38.79 -15.66 -18.00
C TYR A 464 39.99 -16.52 -17.56
N THR A 465 41.07 -15.88 -17.11
CA THR A 465 42.32 -16.53 -16.69
C THR A 465 42.84 -15.96 -15.36
N GLY A 466 43.86 -16.60 -14.79
CA GLY A 466 44.47 -16.22 -13.52
C GLY A 466 43.68 -16.69 -12.30
N PRO A 467 44.16 -16.41 -11.07
CA PRO A 467 43.52 -16.85 -9.85
C PRO A 467 42.08 -16.31 -9.68
N GLY A 468 41.17 -17.19 -9.28
CA GLY A 468 39.77 -16.84 -9.03
C GLY A 468 39.04 -16.37 -10.30
N ASN A 469 39.29 -17.00 -11.45
CA ASN A 469 38.59 -16.68 -12.68
C ASN A 469 37.21 -17.37 -12.77
N ASP A 470 36.27 -16.72 -13.44
CA ASP A 470 34.87 -17.15 -13.54
C ASP A 470 34.71 -18.38 -14.44
N LYS A 471 35.58 -18.52 -15.44
CA LYS A 471 35.62 -19.68 -16.33
C LYS A 471 35.89 -20.98 -15.57
N ASP A 472 36.86 -20.99 -14.66
CA ASP A 472 37.19 -22.15 -13.83
C ASP A 472 36.13 -22.38 -12.74
N TYR A 473 35.57 -21.31 -12.17
CA TYR A 473 34.47 -21.44 -11.20
C TYR A 473 33.20 -22.03 -11.84
N LEU A 474 32.87 -21.62 -13.06
CA LEU A 474 31.78 -22.22 -13.86
C LEU A 474 32.01 -23.73 -14.01
N LEU A 475 33.22 -24.16 -14.39
CA LEU A 475 33.49 -25.59 -14.55
C LEU A 475 33.48 -26.34 -13.23
N SER A 476 34.28 -25.89 -12.27
CA SER A 476 34.56 -26.65 -11.05
C SER A 476 33.41 -26.63 -10.06
N THR A 477 32.77 -25.47 -9.87
CA THR A 477 31.72 -25.28 -8.86
C THR A 477 30.33 -25.46 -9.46
N VAL A 478 29.99 -24.71 -10.52
CA VAL A 478 28.63 -24.73 -11.08
C VAL A 478 28.35 -26.05 -11.80
N LEU A 479 29.32 -26.58 -12.55
CA LEU A 479 29.18 -27.80 -13.36
C LEU A 479 29.84 -29.05 -12.75
N SER A 480 30.28 -28.94 -11.49
CA SER A 480 30.88 -30.04 -10.71
C SER A 480 32.10 -30.70 -11.38
N GLY A 481 32.90 -29.92 -12.11
CA GLY A 481 34.12 -30.36 -12.78
C GLY A 481 33.92 -31.07 -14.12
N VAL A 482 32.68 -31.20 -14.61
CA VAL A 482 32.36 -31.96 -15.83
C VAL A 482 31.90 -31.00 -16.94
N ALA A 483 32.72 -30.85 -17.97
CA ALA A 483 32.50 -29.85 -19.05
C ALA A 483 31.25 -30.11 -19.93
N THR A 484 30.69 -31.32 -19.88
CA THR A 484 29.46 -31.70 -20.57
C THR A 484 28.21 -31.57 -19.71
N ASN A 485 28.35 -31.28 -18.40
CA ASN A 485 27.20 -31.02 -17.55
C ASN A 485 26.53 -29.69 -17.92
N THR A 486 25.24 -29.61 -17.64
CA THR A 486 24.43 -28.41 -17.80
C THR A 486 23.56 -28.21 -16.58
N VAL A 487 23.36 -26.96 -16.15
CA VAL A 487 22.41 -26.61 -15.08
C VAL A 487 21.29 -25.77 -15.71
N SER A 488 20.06 -26.30 -15.70
CA SER A 488 18.87 -25.66 -16.31
C SER A 488 17.91 -25.10 -15.25
N ASP A 489 18.46 -24.38 -14.28
CA ASP A 489 17.77 -23.80 -13.13
C ASP A 489 18.30 -22.37 -12.88
N TYR A 490 17.76 -21.66 -11.89
CA TYR A 490 18.24 -20.36 -11.45
C TYR A 490 19.69 -20.43 -10.96
N SER A 491 20.63 -20.07 -11.83
CA SER A 491 22.05 -20.27 -11.59
C SER A 491 22.85 -18.97 -11.67
N GLN A 492 23.88 -18.87 -10.84
CA GLN A 492 24.93 -17.87 -10.97
C GLN A 492 25.79 -18.07 -12.22
N GLY A 493 25.84 -19.28 -12.78
CA GLY A 493 26.64 -19.61 -13.95
C GLY A 493 25.97 -19.32 -15.30
N ASP A 494 24.68 -18.96 -15.32
CA ASP A 494 23.95 -18.57 -16.54
C ASP A 494 24.24 -17.09 -16.86
N LEU A 495 25.37 -16.85 -17.52
CA LEU A 495 25.92 -15.52 -17.79
C LEU A 495 25.21 -14.82 -18.95
N ASN A 496 24.64 -15.59 -19.87
CA ASN A 496 23.95 -15.08 -21.07
C ASN A 496 22.42 -15.18 -20.97
N PHE A 497 21.89 -15.51 -19.78
CA PHE A 497 20.46 -15.51 -19.46
C PHE A 497 19.64 -16.40 -20.42
N ASN A 498 20.22 -17.51 -20.87
CA ASN A 498 19.57 -18.43 -21.79
C ASN A 498 18.87 -19.61 -21.09
N ARG A 499 18.79 -19.56 -19.75
CA ARG A 499 18.22 -20.57 -18.84
C ARG A 499 19.13 -21.77 -18.57
N VAL A 500 20.31 -21.87 -19.19
CA VAL A 500 21.16 -23.06 -19.07
C VAL A 500 22.65 -22.71 -18.96
N ALA A 501 23.18 -22.82 -17.74
CA ALA A 501 24.62 -22.72 -17.52
C ALA A 501 25.34 -23.94 -18.13
N ARG A 502 26.35 -23.71 -18.98
CA ARG A 502 27.14 -24.77 -19.64
C ARG A 502 28.54 -24.32 -20.05
N TYR A 503 29.47 -25.28 -20.16
CA TYR A 503 30.88 -25.01 -20.49
C TYR A 503 31.23 -25.22 -21.98
N THR A 504 30.51 -26.11 -22.66
CA THR A 504 30.76 -26.48 -24.06
C THR A 504 29.46 -26.51 -24.87
N GLY A 505 29.59 -26.60 -26.20
CA GLY A 505 28.47 -26.59 -27.13
C GLY A 505 27.94 -25.19 -27.46
N PRO A 506 26.92 -25.07 -28.31
CA PRO A 506 26.38 -23.77 -28.71
C PRO A 506 25.83 -22.96 -27.53
N GLY A 507 26.10 -21.66 -27.53
CA GLY A 507 25.58 -20.71 -26.52
C GLY A 507 26.14 -20.94 -25.11
N ASN A 508 27.36 -21.46 -24.99
CA ASN A 508 27.95 -21.71 -23.67
C ASN A 508 28.47 -20.45 -22.98
N ASP A 509 28.39 -20.43 -21.65
CA ASP A 509 28.74 -19.28 -20.80
C ASP A 509 30.23 -18.99 -20.79
N LYS A 510 31.06 -20.02 -20.96
CA LYS A 510 32.52 -19.92 -21.04
C LYS A 510 32.94 -19.08 -22.26
N ASP A 511 32.37 -19.35 -23.43
CA ASP A 511 32.62 -18.59 -24.66
C ASP A 511 31.96 -17.22 -24.59
N TYR A 512 30.77 -17.09 -23.98
CA TYR A 512 30.13 -15.78 -23.75
C TYR A 512 31.00 -14.87 -22.87
N LEU A 513 31.59 -15.42 -21.80
CA LEU A 513 32.53 -14.72 -20.94
C LEU A 513 33.74 -14.19 -21.72
N LEU A 514 34.36 -15.03 -22.57
CA LEU A 514 35.51 -14.57 -23.35
C LEU A 514 35.10 -13.57 -24.43
N ALA A 515 34.16 -13.96 -25.29
CA ALA A 515 33.85 -13.25 -26.53
C ALA A 515 33.07 -11.96 -26.29
N THR A 516 32.08 -11.97 -25.39
CA THR A 516 31.17 -10.84 -25.18
C THR A 516 31.58 -10.00 -23.98
N ILE A 517 31.88 -10.62 -22.84
CA ILE A 517 32.17 -9.89 -21.60
C ILE A 517 33.60 -9.33 -21.64
N LEU A 518 34.57 -10.11 -22.13
CA LEU A 518 35.99 -9.74 -22.11
C LEU A 518 36.54 -9.33 -23.49
N ASN A 519 35.64 -9.14 -24.47
CA ASN A 519 35.96 -8.67 -25.83
C ASN A 519 37.01 -9.53 -26.55
N GLY A 520 36.98 -10.85 -26.32
CA GLY A 520 37.89 -11.82 -26.95
C GLY A 520 39.29 -11.88 -26.34
N VAL A 521 39.58 -11.09 -25.30
CA VAL A 521 40.92 -10.99 -24.71
C VAL A 521 40.93 -11.65 -23.33
N ALA A 522 41.56 -12.82 -23.24
CA ALA A 522 41.57 -13.63 -22.02
C ALA A 522 42.20 -12.97 -20.79
N THR A 523 43.07 -11.97 -20.99
CA THR A 523 43.74 -11.20 -19.92
C THR A 523 42.96 -9.97 -19.48
N ASN A 524 41.87 -9.61 -20.18
CA ASN A 524 41.02 -8.52 -19.74
C ASN A 524 40.32 -8.89 -18.43
N THR A 525 40.09 -7.87 -17.60
CA THR A 525 39.35 -7.98 -16.34
C THR A 525 38.38 -6.82 -16.26
N ALA A 526 37.09 -7.12 -16.05
CA ALA A 526 36.13 -6.11 -15.60
C ALA A 526 36.10 -6.13 -14.08
N THR A 527 36.03 -4.96 -13.44
CA THR A 527 36.06 -4.83 -11.97
C THR A 527 34.90 -3.97 -11.52
N GLN A 528 34.21 -4.41 -10.48
CA GLN A 528 33.13 -3.65 -9.86
C GLN A 528 33.67 -2.35 -9.26
N ALA A 529 32.94 -1.26 -9.47
CA ALA A 529 33.18 0.00 -8.78
C ALA A 529 31.92 0.39 -8.00
N LEU A 530 32.03 0.36 -6.68
CA LEU A 530 31.03 0.89 -5.74
C LEU A 530 31.74 1.82 -4.76
N PRO A 531 31.07 2.88 -4.27
CA PRO A 531 31.62 3.71 -3.19
C PRO A 531 31.92 2.86 -1.95
N GLN A 532 33.08 3.08 -1.33
CA GLN A 532 33.57 2.36 -0.15
C GLN A 532 33.93 3.31 0.99
#